data_AF-A0A3D1F0X0-F1
#
_entry.id   AF-A0A3D1F0X0-F1
#
_cell.length_a   1.000
_cell.length_b   1.000
_cell.length_c   1.000
_cell.angle_alpha   90.00
_cell.angle_beta   90.00
_cell.angle_gamma   90.00
#
_symmetry.space_group_name_H-M   'P 1'
#
loop_
_entity.id
_entity.type
_entity.pdbx_description
1 polymer ?
#
loop_
_entity_poly.entity_id
_entity_poly.type
_entity_poly.pdbx_seq_one_letter_code
_entity_poly.pdbx_strand_id
1 'polypeptide(L)'
;MVFSDTLNERWGKGTAFRMVRDGKYKYVAFTDAPELLFDIEADPLEQHNLADNATGDDAKALVKLREFVKQSIDLKNIQAWMQADSKLKNAYPKIKDRVLNVYELPDGRLIEAEHLLYNPNVLATHASDLLVDAPE
;
A
#
# COMPACT_ATOMS: atom_id res chain seq x y z
N MET A 1 -12.36 -3.66 -10.89
CA MET A 1 -11.19 -2.76 -10.88
C MET A 1 -10.96 -2.24 -9.47
N VAL A 2 -9.72 -2.29 -9.00
CA VAL A 2 -9.25 -1.76 -7.71
C VAL A 2 -7.98 -0.96 -7.98
N PHE A 3 -7.76 0.15 -7.28
CA PHE A 3 -6.51 0.90 -7.38
C PHE A 3 -5.99 1.29 -5.99
N SER A 4 -4.68 1.51 -5.90
CA SER A 4 -4.01 2.01 -4.69
C SER A 4 -2.92 2.98 -5.06
N ASP A 5 -2.73 4.00 -4.24
CA ASP A 5 -1.76 5.05 -4.49
C ASP A 5 -0.63 5.00 -3.47
N THR A 6 0.61 5.08 -3.97
CA THR A 6 1.77 5.39 -3.15
C THR A 6 2.34 6.72 -3.63
N LEU A 7 1.86 7.81 -3.06
CA LEU A 7 2.18 9.18 -3.48
C LEU A 7 3.43 9.73 -2.79
N ASN A 8 4.41 8.85 -2.54
CA ASN A 8 5.70 9.20 -1.97
C ASN A 8 6.81 8.43 -2.68
N GLU A 9 8.04 8.92 -2.58
CA GLU A 9 9.20 8.39 -3.28
C GLU A 9 10.03 7.44 -2.40
N ARG A 10 9.35 6.57 -1.62
CA ARG A 10 10.01 5.69 -0.63
C ARG A 10 11.09 4.79 -1.25
N TRP A 11 10.95 4.43 -2.53
CA TRP A 11 11.88 3.53 -3.24
C TRP A 11 12.83 4.26 -4.21
N GLY A 12 12.93 5.59 -4.09
CA GLY A 12 13.77 6.42 -4.94
C GLY A 12 12.97 7.49 -5.69
N LYS A 13 13.68 8.50 -6.20
CA LYS A 13 13.06 9.57 -6.99
C LYS A 13 12.28 8.99 -8.17
N GLY A 14 11.07 9.50 -8.43
CA GLY A 14 10.22 9.02 -9.52
C GLY A 14 9.41 7.77 -9.22
N THR A 15 9.56 7.17 -8.02
CA THR A 15 8.87 5.91 -7.65
C THR A 15 7.51 6.10 -6.99
N ALA A 16 6.98 7.32 -6.97
CA ALA A 16 5.60 7.53 -6.56
C ALA A 16 4.67 7.03 -7.67
N PHE A 17 3.60 6.30 -7.33
CA PHE A 17 2.78 5.61 -8.32
C PHE A 17 1.31 5.48 -7.95
N ARG A 18 0.50 5.19 -8.99
CA ARG A 18 -0.79 4.51 -8.87
C ARG A 18 -0.67 3.09 -9.41
N MET A 19 -1.15 2.12 -8.65
CA MET A 19 -1.33 0.73 -9.09
C MET A 19 -2.81 0.47 -9.37
N VAL A 20 -3.10 -0.26 -10.45
CA VAL A 20 -4.47 -0.64 -10.84
C VAL A 20 -4.52 -2.15 -11.09
N ARG A 21 -5.50 -2.81 -10.48
CA ARG A 21 -5.83 -4.23 -10.66
C ARG A 21 -7.17 -4.36 -11.38
N ASP A 22 -7.18 -5.04 -12.53
CA ASP A 22 -8.40 -5.32 -13.30
C ASP A 22 -8.35 -6.69 -13.98
N GLY A 23 -9.33 -7.56 -13.71
CA GLY A 23 -9.38 -8.92 -14.26
C GLY A 23 -8.18 -9.77 -13.83
N LYS A 24 -7.31 -10.14 -14.77
CA LYS A 24 -6.02 -10.82 -14.51
C LYS A 24 -4.81 -9.89 -14.48
N TYR A 25 -4.96 -8.62 -14.85
CA TYR A 25 -3.84 -7.69 -14.97
C TYR A 25 -3.62 -6.81 -13.75
N LYS A 26 -2.34 -6.56 -13.43
CA LYS A 26 -1.88 -5.51 -12.52
C LYS A 26 -1.01 -4.53 -13.31
N TYR A 27 -1.31 -3.24 -13.18
CA TYR A 27 -0.61 -2.15 -13.85
C TYR A 27 -0.07 -1.16 -12.84
N VAL A 28 1.15 -0.66 -13.02
CA VAL A 28 1.77 0.36 -12.16
C VAL A 28 2.27 1.52 -13.02
N ALA A 29 1.69 2.70 -12.80
CA ALA A 29 2.12 3.94 -13.42
C ALA A 29 2.91 4.77 -12.40
N PHE A 30 4.19 4.96 -12.68
CA PHE A 30 5.09 5.80 -11.89
C PHE A 30 5.09 7.25 -12.37
N THR A 31 5.58 8.16 -11.54
CA THR A 31 5.82 9.55 -11.93
C THR A 31 6.97 9.69 -12.93
N ASP A 32 8.09 9.02 -12.67
CA ASP A 32 9.33 9.16 -13.45
C ASP A 32 10.16 7.86 -13.40
N ALA A 33 9.48 6.73 -13.62
CA ALA A 33 10.11 5.41 -13.74
C ALA A 33 9.34 4.56 -14.78
N PRO A 34 9.95 3.50 -15.34
CA PRO A 34 9.28 2.62 -16.30
C PRO A 34 8.01 2.01 -15.71
N GLU A 35 6.93 2.02 -16.48
CA GLU A 35 5.66 1.42 -16.06
C GLU A 35 5.77 -0.11 -16.02
N LEU A 36 4.91 -0.73 -15.20
CA LEU A 36 4.86 -2.18 -15.07
C LEU A 36 3.50 -2.72 -15.45
N LEU A 37 3.46 -3.85 -16.14
CA LEU A 37 2.25 -4.62 -16.42
C LEU A 37 2.53 -6.10 -16.16
N PHE A 38 1.67 -6.75 -15.38
CA PHE A 38 1.74 -8.17 -15.09
C PHE A 38 0.41 -8.85 -15.36
N ASP A 39 0.44 -10.03 -15.96
CA ASP A 39 -0.67 -10.98 -15.94
C ASP A 39 -0.51 -11.85 -14.68
N ILE A 40 -1.29 -11.57 -13.64
CA ILE A 40 -1.18 -12.20 -12.32
C ILE A 40 -1.66 -13.66 -12.33
N GLU A 41 -2.43 -14.08 -13.34
CA GLU A 41 -2.81 -15.49 -13.49
C GLU A 41 -1.67 -16.32 -14.08
N ALA A 42 -1.01 -15.79 -15.12
CA ALA A 42 0.12 -16.46 -15.76
C ALA A 42 1.45 -16.28 -15.01
N ASP A 43 1.60 -15.16 -14.31
CA ASP A 43 2.78 -14.78 -13.53
C ASP A 43 2.40 -14.24 -12.13
N PRO A 44 1.98 -15.12 -11.21
CA PRO A 44 1.54 -14.71 -9.86
C PRO A 44 2.62 -14.04 -9.02
N LEU A 45 3.90 -14.22 -9.39
CA LEU A 45 5.06 -13.68 -8.69
C LEU A 45 5.62 -12.43 -9.36
N GLU A 46 4.98 -11.91 -10.40
CA GLU A 46 5.31 -10.64 -11.04
C GLU A 46 6.78 -10.59 -11.52
N GLN A 47 7.28 -11.69 -12.07
CA GLN A 47 8.67 -11.82 -12.53
C GLN A 47 8.91 -11.23 -13.93
N HIS A 48 7.86 -11.03 -14.72
CA HIS A 48 7.94 -10.63 -16.13
C HIS A 48 7.10 -9.39 -16.40
N ASN A 49 7.78 -8.23 -16.54
CA ASN A 49 7.11 -7.01 -16.97
C ASN A 49 6.71 -7.09 -18.45
N LEU A 50 5.40 -7.06 -18.72
CA LEU A 50 4.83 -7.09 -20.06
C LEU A 50 4.77 -5.71 -20.72
N ALA A 51 4.99 -4.61 -20.00
CA ALA A 51 4.72 -3.26 -20.50
C ALA A 51 5.46 -2.91 -21.80
N ASP A 52 6.71 -3.34 -21.94
CA ASP A 52 7.55 -3.02 -23.09
C ASP A 52 7.25 -3.91 -24.32
N ASN A 53 6.71 -5.11 -24.09
CA ASN A 53 6.52 -6.13 -25.13
C ASN A 53 5.07 -6.65 -25.20
N ALA A 54 4.11 -5.87 -24.73
CA ALA A 54 2.71 -6.27 -24.67
C ALA A 54 2.15 -6.51 -26.08
N THR A 55 1.52 -7.66 -26.28
CA THR A 55 0.86 -8.01 -27.55
C THR A 55 -0.56 -8.55 -27.28
N GLY A 56 -1.38 -8.64 -28.32
CA GLY A 56 -2.72 -9.24 -28.21
C GLY A 56 -3.58 -8.57 -27.12
N ASP A 57 -4.04 -9.38 -26.16
CA ASP A 57 -4.89 -8.90 -25.07
C ASP A 57 -4.12 -8.10 -24.01
N ASP A 58 -2.82 -8.36 -23.82
CA ASP A 58 -1.97 -7.60 -22.90
C ASP A 58 -1.86 -6.14 -23.37
N ALA A 59 -1.70 -5.93 -24.68
CA ALA A 59 -1.64 -4.60 -25.27
C ALA A 59 -2.96 -3.83 -25.09
N LYS A 60 -4.12 -4.50 -25.23
CA LYS A 60 -5.43 -3.90 -24.98
C LYS A 60 -5.61 -3.52 -23.52
N ALA A 61 -5.20 -4.41 -22.60
CA ALA A 61 -5.24 -4.16 -21.17
C ALA A 61 -4.35 -2.96 -20.79
N LEU A 62 -3.14 -2.90 -21.33
CA LEU A 62 -2.19 -1.81 -21.10
C LEU A 62 -2.75 -0.44 -21.50
N VAL A 63 -3.33 -0.35 -22.71
CA VAL A 63 -3.96 0.89 -23.19
C VAL A 63 -5.12 1.31 -22.28
N LYS A 64 -6.00 0.36 -21.93
CA LYS A 64 -7.14 0.62 -21.03
C LYS A 64 -6.69 1.14 -19.67
N LEU A 65 -5.69 0.50 -19.06
CA LEU A 65 -5.23 0.82 -17.71
C LEU A 65 -4.44 2.15 -17.68
N ARG A 66 -3.61 2.42 -18.70
CA ARG A 66 -2.98 3.75 -18.89
C ARG A 66 -4.01 4.86 -18.96
N GLU A 67 -5.04 4.68 -19.79
CA GLU A 67 -6.07 5.71 -19.97
C GLU A 67 -6.86 5.92 -18.67
N PHE A 68 -7.18 4.86 -17.94
CA PHE A 68 -7.79 4.98 -16.61
C PHE A 68 -6.93 5.79 -15.65
N VAL A 69 -5.62 5.52 -15.54
CA VAL A 69 -4.73 6.30 -14.66
C VAL A 69 -4.72 7.76 -15.07
N LYS A 70 -4.50 8.05 -16.36
CA LYS A 70 -4.46 9.41 -16.91
C LYS A 70 -5.75 10.20 -16.62
N GLN A 71 -6.91 9.56 -16.66
CA GLN A 71 -8.20 10.20 -16.40
C GLN A 71 -8.51 10.35 -14.90
N SER A 72 -7.92 9.51 -14.04
CA SER A 72 -8.31 9.41 -12.63
C SER A 72 -7.33 10.07 -11.66
N ILE A 73 -6.11 10.38 -12.09
CA ILE A 73 -5.12 11.08 -11.28
C ILE A 73 -4.07 11.79 -12.14
N ASP A 74 -3.67 12.99 -11.71
CA ASP A 74 -2.49 13.67 -12.26
C ASP A 74 -1.30 13.47 -11.33
N LEU A 75 -0.48 12.46 -11.63
CA LEU A 75 0.72 12.12 -10.84
C LEU A 75 1.77 13.25 -10.84
N LYS A 76 1.68 14.25 -11.73
CA LYS A 76 2.56 15.43 -11.70
C LYS A 76 2.29 16.32 -10.50
N ASN A 77 1.11 16.21 -9.88
CA ASN A 77 0.72 17.01 -8.71
C ASN A 77 1.23 16.46 -7.37
N ILE A 78 2.00 15.36 -7.36
CA ILE A 78 2.47 14.71 -6.13
C ILE A 78 3.22 15.68 -5.21
N GLN A 79 4.06 16.56 -5.76
CA GLN A 79 4.79 17.52 -4.95
C GLN A 79 3.87 18.49 -4.20
N ALA A 80 2.77 18.92 -4.83
CA ALA A 80 1.78 19.79 -4.18
C ALA A 80 1.04 19.04 -3.06
N TRP A 81 0.70 17.77 -3.26
CA TRP A 81 0.08 16.95 -2.22
C TRP A 81 1.02 16.68 -1.06
N MET A 82 2.30 16.37 -1.32
CA MET A 82 3.31 16.21 -0.28
C MET A 82 3.50 17.49 0.54
N GLN A 83 3.48 18.65 -0.11
CA GLN A 83 3.56 19.94 0.59
C GLN A 83 2.30 20.20 1.44
N ALA A 84 1.11 19.88 0.92
CA ALA A 84 -0.13 20.00 1.68
C ALA A 84 -0.13 19.06 2.90
N ASP A 85 0.26 17.81 2.73
CA ASP A 85 0.40 16.82 3.80
C ASP A 85 1.44 17.25 4.85
N SER A 86 2.58 17.81 4.42
CA SER A 86 3.58 18.38 5.33
C SER A 86 3.03 19.55 6.16
N LYS A 87 2.26 20.45 5.53
CA LYS A 87 1.59 21.55 6.25
C LYS A 87 0.61 21.02 7.30
N LEU A 88 -0.20 20.02 6.95
CA LEU A 88 -1.12 19.36 7.89
C LEU A 88 -0.34 18.73 9.05
N LYS A 89 0.71 17.95 8.77
CA LYS A 89 1.58 17.33 9.78
C LYS A 89 2.24 18.33 10.74
N ASN A 90 2.45 19.57 10.31
CA ASN A 90 2.98 20.63 11.15
C ASN A 90 1.89 21.39 11.91
N ALA A 91 0.68 21.47 11.35
CA ALA A 91 -0.46 22.15 11.97
C ALA A 91 -1.12 21.32 13.09
N TYR A 92 -1.04 19.99 13.01
CA TYR A 92 -1.62 19.09 14.02
C TYR A 92 -0.57 18.55 15.00
N PRO A 93 -0.87 18.50 16.30
CA PRO A 93 0.04 17.97 17.31
C PRO A 93 0.37 16.50 17.02
N LYS A 94 1.66 16.18 16.98
CA LYS A 94 2.15 14.81 16.85
C LYS A 94 2.06 14.15 18.21
N ILE A 95 1.48 12.95 18.27
CA ILE A 95 1.72 12.06 19.40
C ILE A 95 3.23 11.77 19.39
N LYS A 96 3.92 12.14 20.47
CA LYS A 96 5.40 12.11 20.54
C LYS A 96 5.96 10.70 20.36
N ASP A 97 5.19 9.71 20.75
CA ASP A 97 5.57 8.30 20.70
C ASP A 97 4.98 7.64 19.45
N ARG A 98 5.74 6.71 18.85
CA ARG A 98 5.31 5.93 17.68
C ARG A 98 4.28 4.88 18.07
N VAL A 99 3.13 5.35 18.52
CA VAL A 99 1.96 4.52 18.78
C VAL A 99 1.20 4.37 17.46
N LEU A 100 0.94 3.13 17.05
CA LEU A 100 0.37 2.84 15.73
C LEU A 100 -1.11 3.24 15.70
N ASN A 101 -1.92 2.58 16.51
CA ASN A 101 -3.34 2.85 16.68
C ASN A 101 -3.64 3.31 18.11
N VAL A 102 -4.32 4.44 18.25
CA VAL A 102 -4.70 5.04 19.53
C VAL A 102 -6.21 5.25 19.57
N TYR A 103 -6.85 4.84 20.65
CA TYR A 103 -8.26 5.11 20.92
C TYR A 103 -8.40 6.09 22.08
N GLU A 104 -9.25 7.09 21.90
CA GLU A 104 -9.76 7.92 23.01
C GLU A 104 -11.00 7.25 23.59
N LEU A 105 -10.97 6.95 24.88
CA LEU A 105 -12.11 6.44 25.62
C LEU A 105 -13.06 7.58 26.05
N PRO A 106 -14.33 7.29 26.39
CA PRO A 106 -15.29 8.32 26.84
C PRO A 106 -14.84 9.12 28.09
N ASP A 107 -13.91 8.59 28.88
CA ASP A 107 -13.33 9.26 30.04
C ASP A 107 -12.08 10.11 29.73
N GLY A 108 -11.75 10.26 28.43
CA GLY A 108 -10.63 11.06 27.93
C GLY A 108 -9.27 10.36 27.98
N ARG A 109 -9.19 9.09 28.41
CA ARG A 109 -7.93 8.34 28.33
C ARG A 109 -7.61 7.97 26.88
N LEU A 110 -6.34 8.12 26.50
CA LEU A 110 -5.78 7.59 25.26
C LEU A 110 -5.14 6.22 25.53
N ILE A 111 -5.55 5.20 24.80
CA ILE A 111 -4.98 3.85 24.87
C ILE A 111 -4.33 3.50 23.54
N GLU A 112 -3.08 3.08 23.59
CA GLU A 112 -2.42 2.44 22.46
C GLU A 112 -2.93 0.99 22.35
N ALA A 113 -3.36 0.61 21.15
CA ALA A 113 -4.09 -0.63 20.92
C ALA A 113 -3.24 -1.83 20.48
N GLU A 114 -1.99 -1.62 20.07
CA GLU A 114 -1.19 -2.63 19.37
C GLU A 114 0.06 -3.07 20.13
N HIS A 115 0.36 -2.47 21.28
CA HIS A 115 1.54 -2.76 22.07
C HIS A 115 1.58 -4.22 22.48
N LEU A 116 0.44 -4.80 22.86
CA LEU A 116 0.35 -6.22 23.22
C LEU A 116 0.44 -7.15 22.01
N LEU A 117 0.17 -6.67 20.78
CA LEU A 117 0.34 -7.47 19.57
C LEU A 117 1.83 -7.61 19.20
N TYR A 118 2.60 -6.54 19.35
CA TYR A 118 4.02 -6.50 18.95
C TYR A 118 5.01 -6.73 20.09
N ASN A 119 4.59 -6.47 21.34
CA ASN A 119 5.35 -6.71 22.56
C ASN A 119 4.49 -7.48 23.58
N PRO A 120 4.05 -8.71 23.23
CA PRO A 120 3.23 -9.52 24.12
C PRO A 120 4.02 -9.97 25.36
N ASN A 121 3.32 -10.14 26.47
CA ASN A 121 3.80 -11.00 27.55
C ASN A 121 3.53 -12.46 27.15
N VAL A 122 4.55 -13.15 26.62
CA VAL A 122 4.43 -14.54 26.15
C VAL A 122 4.37 -15.48 27.35
N LEU A 123 3.21 -16.11 27.56
CA LEU A 123 3.00 -17.06 28.67
C LEU A 123 3.52 -18.48 28.37
N ALA A 124 3.48 -18.88 27.09
CA ALA A 124 4.00 -20.15 26.60
C ALA A 124 4.38 -20.06 25.12
N THR A 125 5.28 -20.93 24.68
CA THR A 125 5.67 -21.04 23.26
C THR A 125 4.62 -21.79 22.44
N HIS A 126 3.95 -22.78 23.04
CA HIS A 126 2.86 -23.52 22.43
C HIS A 126 1.59 -23.45 23.28
N ALA A 127 0.43 -23.42 22.64
CA ALA A 127 -0.86 -23.36 23.34
C ALA A 127 -1.07 -24.60 24.24
N SER A 128 -0.62 -25.78 23.79
CA SER A 128 -0.70 -27.05 24.51
C SER A 128 0.11 -27.09 25.82
N ASP A 129 1.08 -26.18 26.00
CA ASP A 129 1.84 -26.09 27.26
C ASP A 129 0.97 -25.58 28.42
N LEU A 130 -0.14 -24.88 28.13
CA LEU A 130 -1.02 -24.26 29.13
C LEU A 130 -2.50 -24.64 28.98
N LEU A 131 -2.97 -24.93 27.78
CA LEU A 131 -4.37 -25.25 27.50
C LEU A 131 -4.52 -26.74 27.22
N VAL A 132 -5.31 -27.41 28.05
CA VAL A 132 -5.52 -28.86 28.01
C VAL A 132 -6.23 -29.31 26.72
N ASP A 133 -6.96 -28.41 26.08
CA ASP A 133 -7.78 -28.62 24.88
C ASP A 133 -7.25 -27.88 23.65
N ALA A 134 -5.97 -27.45 23.65
CA ALA A 134 -5.37 -26.82 22.48
C ALA A 134 -5.43 -27.78 21.27
N PRO A 135 -5.85 -27.31 20.08
CA PRO A 135 -5.79 -28.12 18.86
C PRO A 135 -4.33 -28.49 18.52
N GLU A 136 -4.13 -29.70 18.00
CA GLU A 136 -2.84 -30.15 17.45
C GLU A 136 -2.38 -29.30 16.26
#